data_AF-A0A167MPK7-F1
#
_entry.id   AF-A0A167MPK7-F1
#
_cell.length_a   1.000
_cell.length_b   1.000
_cell.length_c   1.000
_cell.angle_alpha   90.00
_cell.angle_beta   90.00
_cell.angle_gamma   90.00
#
_symmetry.space_group_name_H-M   'P 1'
#
loop_
_entity.id
_entity.type
_entity.pdbx_description
1 polymer ?
#
loop_
_entity_poly.entity_id
_entity_poly.type
_entity_poly.pdbx_seq_one_letter_code
_entity_poly.pdbx_strand_id
1 'polypeptide(L)'
;MNYLTKMCLGAALCATASPTLAVQVVDGQYVWQFQSGQAWPSGYNQNTGKPDSMIYARDQYSSDFFQRISNALPEAKVNEAFITGDEGSTIHLNEEAEVFITFIHEGAGYKNSFGYFTFDPQNPPTTPEEVQETIVFPNLSYPHLTNGHRVSIGTFPAGTSIGFFVAANGFWYYTGVKNWQIPYYYSISSLNPEPTEELRQHCVLLYDEQEQEVVIGFEDLPRTWGDNDFNDAVFSVTASPGSAISSTNLVTMPEANDSDADGIPDEQDEFPNNYRRSHSQYFPSETGVSTLAYEDNWPQRGDYDMNDLVVKQRIQTTLDADNLVSGFILHGWITARGAAFENGYGLRIMGSTPDLIESATINIDGQSFDKSAEEFQSNAVLQLWSSTQVFTQTGQSGQCSHFNTVKTCNYFEPVPFTLDVTFAESQASLNVSDMDFFIFRTADRTIEVHMADYPPTDLFDQTRFGKVDDTSDANSNRYFRTADNLPWALTVSEEWNYPREYIDVLWAYPDYETWVESSGEQAQNWYLTSDRDTHYYLPESE
;
A
#
# COMPACT_ATOMS: atom_id res chain seq x y z
N MET A 1 -83.69 -17.09 -27.54
CA MET A 1 -82.48 -17.93 -27.51
C MET A 1 -81.42 -17.18 -26.74
N ASN A 2 -81.14 -17.61 -25.51
CA ASN A 2 -80.10 -17.10 -24.62
C ASN A 2 -79.60 -18.32 -23.85
N TYR A 3 -78.31 -18.66 -23.95
CA TYR A 3 -77.66 -19.50 -22.95
C TYR A 3 -76.20 -19.07 -22.78
N LEU A 4 -75.90 -18.58 -21.57
CA LEU A 4 -74.57 -18.50 -21.01
C LEU A 4 -74.04 -19.91 -20.72
N THR A 5 -72.75 -20.14 -20.93
CA THR A 5 -72.04 -21.34 -20.46
C THR A 5 -70.92 -20.92 -19.51
N LYS A 6 -70.92 -21.56 -18.33
CA LYS A 6 -70.05 -21.30 -17.18
C LYS A 6 -68.66 -21.90 -17.37
N MET A 7 -67.68 -21.14 -16.89
CA MET A 7 -66.30 -21.52 -16.55
C MET A 7 -66.25 -22.63 -15.49
N CYS A 8 -65.31 -23.57 -15.64
CA CYS A 8 -64.83 -24.46 -14.58
C CYS A 8 -63.33 -24.16 -14.35
N LEU A 9 -63.00 -23.75 -13.13
CA LEU A 9 -61.64 -23.60 -12.60
C LEU A 9 -61.06 -24.99 -12.31
N GLY A 10 -59.85 -25.28 -12.80
CA GLY A 10 -58.97 -26.31 -12.27
C GLY A 10 -57.82 -25.63 -11.53
N ALA A 11 -57.75 -25.79 -10.22
CA ALA A 11 -56.64 -25.30 -9.41
C ALA A 11 -55.50 -26.32 -9.46
N ALA A 12 -54.38 -25.93 -10.07
CA ALA A 12 -53.09 -26.60 -9.86
C ALA A 12 -52.45 -25.97 -8.62
N LEU A 13 -52.19 -26.78 -7.58
CA LEU A 13 -51.36 -26.37 -6.45
C LEU A 13 -49.91 -26.21 -6.95
N CYS A 14 -49.49 -24.97 -7.18
CA CYS A 14 -48.07 -24.62 -7.08
C CYS A 14 -47.73 -24.53 -5.59
N ALA A 15 -46.93 -25.47 -5.10
CA ALA A 15 -46.24 -25.30 -3.83
C ALA A 15 -45.15 -24.24 -4.06
N THR A 16 -45.42 -23.01 -3.67
CA THR A 16 -44.41 -21.97 -3.56
C THR A 16 -43.54 -22.32 -2.35
N ALA A 17 -42.30 -22.74 -2.58
CA ALA A 17 -41.30 -22.78 -1.53
C ALA A 17 -41.14 -21.34 -1.01
N SER A 18 -41.52 -21.10 0.24
CA SER A 18 -41.23 -19.85 0.92
C SER A 18 -39.71 -19.71 1.04
N PRO A 19 -39.13 -18.51 0.86
CA PRO A 19 -37.72 -18.29 1.14
C PRO A 19 -37.46 -18.63 2.63
N THR A 20 -36.60 -19.62 2.86
CA THR A 20 -36.04 -19.93 4.16
C THR A 20 -35.10 -18.79 4.55
N LEU A 21 -35.39 -18.11 5.65
CA LEU A 21 -34.52 -17.07 6.22
C LEU A 21 -33.17 -17.69 6.63
N ALA A 22 -32.08 -16.94 6.47
CA ALA A 22 -30.84 -17.15 7.22
C ALA A 22 -31.11 -17.10 8.72
N VAL A 23 -30.45 -17.97 9.49
CA VAL A 23 -30.84 -18.40 10.84
C VAL A 23 -32.36 -18.38 11.08
N GLN A 24 -32.99 -19.54 11.03
CA GLN A 24 -34.44 -19.61 11.18
C GLN A 24 -34.90 -19.01 12.52
N VAL A 25 -35.52 -17.84 12.48
CA VAL A 25 -36.11 -17.23 13.68
C VAL A 25 -37.49 -17.83 13.90
N VAL A 26 -37.60 -18.71 14.90
CA VAL A 26 -38.87 -19.33 15.30
C VAL A 26 -39.27 -18.75 16.65
N ASP A 27 -40.44 -18.12 16.72
CA ASP A 27 -40.96 -17.48 17.94
C ASP A 27 -39.98 -16.47 18.57
N GLY A 28 -39.20 -15.77 17.73
CA GLY A 28 -38.21 -14.79 18.18
C GLY A 28 -36.88 -15.39 18.67
N GLN A 29 -36.67 -16.69 18.49
CA GLN A 29 -35.41 -17.38 18.82
C GLN A 29 -34.70 -17.87 17.56
N TYR A 30 -33.39 -17.73 17.56
CA TYR A 30 -32.51 -18.18 16.49
C TYR A 30 -32.40 -19.71 16.56
N VAL A 31 -32.68 -20.40 15.46
CA VAL A 31 -32.57 -21.86 15.33
C VAL A 31 -31.48 -22.21 14.33
N TRP A 32 -30.51 -22.97 14.79
CA TRP A 32 -29.30 -23.33 14.04
C TRP A 32 -29.43 -24.68 13.35
N GLN A 33 -28.93 -24.76 12.12
CA GLN A 33 -28.68 -26.04 11.46
C GLN A 33 -27.31 -26.56 11.88
N PHE A 34 -27.20 -27.87 12.08
CA PHE A 34 -25.96 -28.53 12.49
C PHE A 34 -25.54 -29.54 11.45
N GLN A 35 -24.23 -29.71 11.26
CA GLN A 35 -23.65 -30.65 10.30
C GLN A 35 -24.08 -32.11 10.55
N SER A 36 -24.50 -32.47 11.76
CA SER A 36 -25.07 -33.80 12.03
C SER A 36 -26.42 -34.05 11.32
N GLY A 37 -27.07 -33.00 10.81
CA GLY A 37 -28.43 -33.05 10.26
C GLY A 37 -29.50 -33.30 11.31
N GLN A 38 -29.15 -33.25 12.61
CA GLN A 38 -30.05 -33.50 13.74
C GLN A 38 -30.11 -32.27 14.66
N ALA A 39 -31.19 -32.17 15.44
CA ALA A 39 -31.31 -31.12 16.44
C ALA A 39 -30.30 -31.31 17.58
N TRP A 40 -29.77 -30.20 18.11
CA TRP A 40 -28.87 -30.20 19.26
C TRP A 40 -29.47 -30.99 20.46
N PRO A 41 -28.68 -31.80 21.18
CA PRO A 41 -27.25 -32.06 21.00
C PRO A 41 -26.92 -33.30 20.14
N SER A 42 -27.86 -33.83 19.35
CA SER A 42 -27.65 -35.09 18.64
C SER A 42 -26.53 -34.98 17.60
N GLY A 43 -25.50 -35.84 17.74
CA GLY A 43 -24.29 -35.81 16.91
C GLY A 43 -23.15 -34.97 17.50
N TYR A 44 -23.33 -34.41 18.70
CA TYR A 44 -22.33 -33.61 19.42
C TYR A 44 -22.31 -33.94 20.91
N ASN A 45 -21.14 -33.79 21.51
CA ASN A 45 -21.01 -33.78 22.95
C ASN A 45 -21.57 -32.48 23.53
N GLN A 46 -22.68 -32.56 24.24
CA GLN A 46 -23.37 -31.38 24.78
C GLN A 46 -22.50 -30.50 25.69
N ASN A 47 -21.61 -31.10 26.49
CA ASN A 47 -20.79 -30.34 27.44
C ASN A 47 -19.69 -29.54 26.73
N THR A 48 -19.18 -30.06 25.62
CA THR A 48 -17.97 -29.53 24.99
C THR A 48 -18.22 -28.91 23.62
N GLY A 49 -19.34 -29.18 22.97
CA GLY A 49 -19.61 -28.78 21.58
C GLY A 49 -18.91 -29.64 20.53
N LYS A 50 -18.11 -30.63 20.94
CA LYS A 50 -17.32 -31.46 20.03
C LYS A 50 -18.22 -32.41 19.22
N PRO A 51 -18.09 -32.50 17.88
CA PRO A 51 -18.81 -33.51 17.10
C PRO A 51 -18.51 -34.94 17.56
N ASP A 52 -19.50 -35.83 17.55
CA ASP A 52 -19.33 -37.22 18.00
C ASP A 52 -18.52 -38.07 17.00
N SER A 53 -18.61 -37.74 15.70
CA SER A 53 -17.94 -38.45 14.61
C SER A 53 -16.93 -37.53 13.94
N MET A 54 -15.63 -37.80 14.15
CA MET A 54 -14.53 -37.06 13.54
C MET A 54 -13.40 -38.00 13.14
N ILE A 55 -12.56 -37.51 12.24
CA ILE A 55 -11.28 -38.10 11.87
C ILE A 55 -10.19 -37.35 12.64
N TYR A 56 -9.16 -38.06 13.12
CA TYR A 56 -7.97 -37.43 13.68
C TYR A 56 -6.85 -37.42 12.63
N ALA A 57 -6.61 -36.26 12.03
CA ALA A 57 -5.69 -36.04 10.92
C ALA A 57 -4.35 -35.38 11.35
N ARG A 58 -4.11 -35.16 12.65
CA ARG A 58 -2.91 -34.42 13.11
C ARG A 58 -1.59 -35.01 12.61
N ASP A 59 -1.52 -36.33 12.56
CA ASP A 59 -0.32 -37.07 12.14
C ASP A 59 -0.08 -37.02 10.63
N GLN A 60 -0.98 -36.41 9.86
CA GLN A 60 -0.83 -36.18 8.42
C GLN A 60 -0.06 -34.88 8.13
N TYR A 61 -0.02 -33.94 9.09
CA TYR A 61 0.62 -32.63 8.90
C TYR A 61 2.08 -32.61 9.39
N SER A 62 2.95 -32.09 8.52
CA SER A 62 4.35 -31.79 8.81
C SER A 62 4.50 -30.67 9.86
N SER A 63 5.68 -30.52 10.47
CA SER A 63 6.00 -29.34 11.29
C SER A 63 5.99 -28.06 10.46
N ASP A 64 6.44 -28.18 9.21
CA ASP A 64 6.68 -27.06 8.30
C ASP A 64 5.35 -26.42 7.88
N PHE A 65 4.30 -27.23 7.72
CA PHE A 65 2.93 -26.73 7.55
C PHE A 65 2.51 -25.77 8.66
N PHE A 66 2.71 -26.14 9.93
CA PHE A 66 2.38 -25.24 11.05
C PHE A 66 3.29 -24.02 11.09
N GLN A 67 4.55 -24.14 10.66
CA GLN A 67 5.46 -23.00 10.62
C GLN A 67 5.03 -21.98 9.55
N ARG A 68 4.59 -22.43 8.37
CA ARG A 68 4.01 -21.56 7.34
C ARG A 68 2.73 -20.90 7.82
N ILE A 69 1.84 -21.62 8.50
CA ILE A 69 0.63 -21.02 9.10
C ILE A 69 1.00 -19.95 10.13
N SER A 70 1.94 -20.22 11.04
CA SER A 70 2.38 -19.24 12.03
C SER A 70 3.10 -18.04 11.42
N ASN A 71 3.76 -18.22 10.27
CA ASN A 71 4.37 -17.12 9.52
C ASN A 71 3.31 -16.27 8.81
N ALA A 72 2.29 -16.91 8.22
CA ALA A 72 1.22 -16.23 7.53
C ALA A 72 0.23 -15.53 8.48
N LEU A 73 -0.11 -16.16 9.61
CA LEU A 73 -1.08 -15.65 10.59
C LEU A 73 -0.42 -15.46 11.97
N PRO A 74 0.59 -14.58 12.09
CA PRO A 74 1.29 -14.32 13.34
C PRO A 74 0.44 -13.46 14.28
N GLU A 75 0.56 -13.70 15.59
CA GLU A 75 -0.11 -12.89 16.62
C GLU A 75 0.15 -11.38 16.45
N ALA A 76 -0.91 -10.59 16.45
CA ALA A 76 -0.92 -9.13 16.42
C ALA A 76 -0.20 -8.47 15.22
N LYS A 77 0.01 -9.20 14.13
CA LYS A 77 0.52 -8.65 12.86
C LYS A 77 -0.42 -9.05 11.72
N VAL A 78 -0.93 -8.03 11.04
CA VAL A 78 -1.74 -8.20 9.83
C VAL A 78 -0.83 -8.28 8.62
N ASN A 79 -1.08 -9.23 7.73
CA ASN A 79 -0.55 -9.18 6.38
C ASN A 79 -1.66 -8.75 5.42
N GLU A 80 -1.56 -7.52 4.93
CA GLU A 80 -2.56 -6.93 4.04
C GLU A 80 -2.63 -7.62 2.67
N ALA A 81 -1.57 -8.33 2.24
CA ALA A 81 -1.58 -9.11 1.01
C ALA A 81 -2.66 -10.21 1.00
N PHE A 82 -3.15 -10.61 2.18
CA PHE A 82 -4.20 -11.62 2.32
C PHE A 82 -5.62 -11.05 2.28
N ILE A 83 -5.76 -9.73 2.19
CA ILE A 83 -7.05 -9.03 2.10
C ILE A 83 -7.49 -8.92 0.63
N THR A 84 -7.89 -10.05 0.05
CA THR A 84 -8.18 -10.18 -1.40
C THR A 84 -9.65 -10.08 -1.80
N GLY A 85 -10.54 -9.70 -0.88
CA GLY A 85 -11.98 -9.63 -1.13
C GLY A 85 -12.64 -11.00 -1.27
N ASP A 86 -13.93 -10.98 -1.63
CA ASP A 86 -14.84 -12.15 -1.52
C ASP A 86 -14.44 -13.36 -2.38
N GLU A 87 -13.85 -13.12 -3.55
CA GLU A 87 -13.39 -14.19 -4.43
C GLU A 87 -12.20 -14.96 -3.85
N GLY A 88 -11.35 -14.29 -3.07
CA GLY A 88 -10.20 -14.90 -2.40
C GLY A 88 -10.48 -15.34 -0.96
N SER A 89 -11.70 -15.13 -0.44
CA SER A 89 -12.14 -15.57 0.88
C SER A 89 -13.24 -16.63 0.84
N THR A 90 -13.50 -17.23 -0.32
CA THR A 90 -14.47 -18.32 -0.50
C THR A 90 -13.87 -19.48 -1.31
N ILE A 91 -14.45 -20.67 -1.20
CA ILE A 91 -14.04 -21.85 -1.98
C ILE A 91 -14.99 -22.06 -3.15
N HIS A 92 -14.45 -22.26 -4.35
CA HIS A 92 -15.21 -22.67 -5.54
C HIS A 92 -14.84 -24.09 -5.97
N LEU A 93 -15.85 -24.92 -6.27
CA LEU A 93 -15.65 -26.29 -6.73
C LEU A 93 -15.77 -26.45 -8.24
N ASN A 94 -14.73 -26.93 -8.90
CA ASN A 94 -14.70 -27.19 -10.36
C ASN A 94 -15.34 -28.53 -10.75
N GLU A 95 -15.41 -29.48 -9.82
CA GLU A 95 -16.01 -30.80 -9.99
C GLU A 95 -16.75 -31.23 -8.71
N GLU A 96 -17.54 -32.30 -8.79
CA GLU A 96 -18.19 -32.87 -7.61
C GLU A 96 -17.13 -33.41 -6.64
N ALA A 97 -17.24 -33.06 -5.35
CA ALA A 97 -16.31 -33.53 -4.34
C ALA A 97 -16.92 -33.61 -2.94
N GLU A 98 -16.39 -34.53 -2.14
CA GLU A 98 -16.57 -34.51 -0.68
C GLU A 98 -15.60 -33.51 -0.06
N VAL A 99 -16.10 -32.59 0.76
CA VAL A 99 -15.31 -31.53 1.39
C VAL A 99 -15.17 -31.79 2.89
N PHE A 100 -13.98 -31.54 3.43
CA PHE A 100 -13.65 -31.73 4.84
C PHE A 100 -13.10 -30.45 5.45
N ILE A 101 -13.48 -30.19 6.70
CA ILE A 101 -12.91 -29.12 7.52
C ILE A 101 -12.09 -29.74 8.64
N THR A 102 -10.86 -29.27 8.81
CA THR A 102 -9.95 -29.65 9.89
C THR A 102 -9.71 -28.46 10.80
N PHE A 103 -9.89 -28.63 12.11
CA PHE A 103 -9.48 -27.61 13.08
C PHE A 103 -7.96 -27.60 13.25
N ILE A 104 -7.34 -26.42 13.17
CA ILE A 104 -5.89 -26.23 13.25
C ILE A 104 -5.51 -25.52 14.54
N HIS A 105 -6.06 -24.33 14.80
CA HIS A 105 -5.68 -23.48 15.92
C HIS A 105 -6.83 -22.55 16.35
N GLU A 106 -6.73 -22.01 17.56
CA GLU A 106 -7.59 -20.96 18.12
C GLU A 106 -6.69 -20.07 18.99
N GLY A 107 -6.54 -18.81 18.60
CA GLY A 107 -5.88 -17.74 19.39
C GLY A 107 -6.83 -17.00 20.33
N ALA A 108 -8.14 -17.19 20.17
CA ALA A 108 -9.17 -16.39 20.82
C ALA A 108 -9.44 -16.73 22.30
N GLY A 109 -9.92 -15.72 23.04
CA GLY A 109 -10.52 -15.89 24.37
C GLY A 109 -12.01 -16.27 24.35
N TYR A 110 -12.68 -16.14 23.20
CA TYR A 110 -14.10 -16.42 23.05
C TYR A 110 -14.39 -17.90 22.79
N LYS A 111 -15.59 -18.33 23.18
CA LYS A 111 -16.08 -19.69 22.85
C LYS A 111 -16.78 -19.68 21.50
N ASN A 112 -15.99 -19.54 20.45
CA ASN A 112 -16.50 -19.37 19.10
C ASN A 112 -17.19 -20.63 18.59
N SER A 113 -18.17 -20.43 17.72
CA SER A 113 -18.75 -21.50 16.90
C SER A 113 -18.40 -21.24 15.44
N PHE A 114 -18.04 -22.29 14.70
CA PHE A 114 -17.66 -22.20 13.29
C PHE A 114 -18.64 -22.97 12.41
N GLY A 115 -18.91 -22.44 11.22
CA GLY A 115 -19.75 -23.07 10.23
C GLY A 115 -19.46 -22.64 8.80
N TYR A 116 -20.28 -23.15 7.89
CA TYR A 116 -20.23 -22.83 6.47
C TYR A 116 -21.64 -22.55 5.94
N PHE A 117 -21.68 -22.02 4.73
CA PHE A 117 -22.87 -21.91 3.90
C PHE A 117 -22.48 -22.11 2.45
N THR A 118 -23.42 -22.52 1.61
CA THR A 118 -23.21 -22.64 0.17
C THR A 118 -24.00 -21.59 -0.58
N PHE A 119 -23.46 -21.11 -1.69
CA PHE A 119 -24.14 -20.13 -2.54
C PHE A 119 -23.82 -20.34 -4.01
N ASP A 120 -24.65 -19.73 -4.86
CA ASP A 120 -24.41 -19.63 -6.30
C ASP A 120 -23.44 -18.45 -6.53
N PRO A 121 -22.24 -18.66 -7.09
CA PRO A 121 -21.30 -17.57 -7.35
C PRO A 121 -21.82 -16.51 -8.33
N GLN A 122 -22.83 -16.81 -9.15
CA GLN A 122 -23.48 -15.81 -9.99
C GLN A 122 -24.50 -14.96 -9.23
N ASN A 123 -24.92 -15.40 -8.04
CA ASN A 123 -25.90 -14.73 -7.18
C ASN A 123 -25.47 -14.85 -5.70
N PRO A 124 -24.31 -14.28 -5.31
CA PRO A 124 -23.83 -14.36 -3.93
C PRO A 124 -24.80 -13.64 -2.98
N PRO A 125 -24.87 -14.06 -1.70
CA PRO A 125 -25.69 -13.39 -0.71
C PRO A 125 -25.18 -11.95 -0.50
N THR A 126 -26.12 -11.02 -0.47
CA THR A 126 -25.86 -9.58 -0.31
C THR A 126 -26.23 -9.06 1.07
N THR A 127 -27.01 -9.82 1.85
CA THR A 127 -27.29 -9.54 3.25
C THR A 127 -27.17 -10.80 4.10
N PRO A 128 -26.88 -10.67 5.41
CA PRO A 128 -26.81 -11.82 6.31
C PRO A 128 -28.09 -12.67 6.28
N GLU A 129 -29.26 -12.06 6.06
CA GLU A 129 -30.56 -12.74 5.98
C GLU A 129 -30.71 -13.75 4.82
N GLU A 130 -29.82 -13.71 3.83
CA GLU A 130 -29.81 -14.60 2.67
C GLU A 130 -28.93 -15.85 2.87
N VAL A 131 -28.09 -15.87 3.91
CA VAL A 131 -27.12 -16.94 4.17
C VAL A 131 -27.75 -18.15 4.88
N GLN A 132 -27.62 -19.37 4.36
CA GLN A 132 -28.09 -20.55 5.10
C GLN A 132 -26.95 -21.19 5.90
N GLU A 133 -26.80 -20.80 7.16
CA GLU A 133 -25.70 -21.26 8.01
C GLU A 133 -25.85 -22.71 8.48
N THR A 134 -24.77 -23.48 8.38
CA THR A 134 -24.63 -24.81 8.98
C THR A 134 -23.45 -24.84 9.95
N ILE A 135 -23.72 -25.14 11.22
CA ILE A 135 -22.72 -25.24 12.29
C ILE A 135 -21.95 -26.56 12.18
N VAL A 136 -20.63 -26.45 12.01
CA VAL A 136 -19.71 -27.60 12.00
C VAL A 136 -19.15 -27.83 13.39
N PHE A 137 -18.59 -26.79 14.01
CA PHE A 137 -18.03 -26.83 15.36
C PHE A 137 -18.76 -25.85 16.27
N PRO A 138 -19.69 -26.32 17.12
CA PRO A 138 -20.35 -25.47 18.10
C PRO A 138 -19.42 -24.76 19.09
N ASN A 139 -18.22 -25.32 19.34
CA ASN A 139 -17.25 -24.76 20.26
C ASN A 139 -15.82 -25.10 19.82
N LEU A 140 -14.99 -24.09 19.64
CA LEU A 140 -13.58 -24.24 19.25
C LEU A 140 -12.64 -24.46 20.44
N SER A 141 -13.08 -24.12 21.66
CA SER A 141 -12.22 -24.03 22.84
C SER A 141 -11.35 -25.25 23.12
N TYR A 142 -10.04 -25.01 23.23
CA TYR A 142 -9.10 -25.93 23.86
C TYR A 142 -9.50 -26.24 25.33
N PRO A 143 -9.33 -27.48 25.85
CA PRO A 143 -8.72 -28.66 25.24
C PRO A 143 -9.72 -29.60 24.52
N HIS A 144 -10.94 -29.13 24.21
CA HIS A 144 -11.98 -30.01 23.68
C HIS A 144 -11.82 -30.27 22.18
N LEU A 145 -11.53 -29.22 21.43
CA LEU A 145 -11.03 -29.29 20.07
C LEU A 145 -9.49 -29.17 20.12
N THR A 146 -8.81 -29.91 19.25
CA THR A 146 -7.36 -29.97 19.16
C THR A 146 -7.00 -30.10 17.69
N ASN A 147 -5.82 -29.60 17.33
CA ASN A 147 -5.30 -29.67 15.96
C ASN A 147 -5.50 -31.05 15.32
N GLY A 148 -6.01 -31.06 14.08
CA GLY A 148 -6.25 -32.27 13.30
C GLY A 148 -7.62 -32.91 13.47
N HIS A 149 -8.52 -32.43 14.33
CA HIS A 149 -9.91 -32.91 14.31
C HIS A 149 -10.59 -32.49 13.01
N ARG A 150 -10.98 -33.48 12.20
CA ARG A 150 -11.54 -33.31 10.85
C ARG A 150 -12.96 -33.84 10.76
N VAL A 151 -13.82 -33.10 10.07
CA VAL A 151 -15.24 -33.43 9.81
C VAL A 151 -15.50 -33.34 8.31
N SER A 152 -16.22 -34.32 7.74
CA SER A 152 -16.80 -34.18 6.40
C SER A 152 -18.02 -33.26 6.48
N ILE A 153 -18.02 -32.21 5.67
CA ILE A 153 -19.18 -31.32 5.52
C ILE A 153 -20.15 -31.80 4.43
N GLY A 154 -19.80 -32.85 3.70
CA GLY A 154 -20.65 -33.52 2.72
C GLY A 154 -20.09 -33.47 1.30
N THR A 155 -20.88 -33.98 0.36
CA THR A 155 -20.57 -33.98 -1.08
C THR A 155 -21.35 -32.88 -1.78
N PHE A 156 -20.63 -32.04 -2.52
CA PHE A 156 -21.20 -30.92 -3.25
C PHE A 156 -20.95 -31.08 -4.76
N PRO A 157 -21.90 -30.68 -5.62
CA PRO A 157 -21.73 -30.73 -7.06
C PRO A 157 -20.75 -29.66 -7.56
N ALA A 158 -20.24 -29.87 -8.77
CA ALA A 158 -19.46 -28.87 -9.51
C ALA A 158 -20.23 -27.54 -9.61
N GLY A 159 -19.50 -26.43 -9.53
CA GLY A 159 -20.03 -25.06 -9.57
C GLY A 159 -20.51 -24.52 -8.22
N THR A 160 -20.47 -25.31 -7.15
CA THR A 160 -20.84 -24.84 -5.80
C THR A 160 -19.75 -23.92 -5.25
N SER A 161 -20.15 -22.77 -4.71
CA SER A 161 -19.29 -21.93 -3.86
C SER A 161 -19.64 -22.11 -2.38
N ILE A 162 -18.62 -22.12 -1.54
CA ILE A 162 -18.71 -22.34 -0.09
C ILE A 162 -18.11 -21.13 0.60
N GLY A 163 -18.91 -20.47 1.43
CA GLY A 163 -18.47 -19.43 2.34
C GLY A 163 -18.42 -19.94 3.78
N PHE A 164 -17.70 -19.24 4.64
CA PHE A 164 -17.46 -19.62 6.03
C PHE A 164 -17.92 -18.52 6.97
N PHE A 165 -18.19 -18.88 8.22
CA PHE A 165 -18.46 -17.88 9.25
C PHE A 165 -18.05 -18.34 10.64
N VAL A 166 -17.78 -17.36 11.50
CA VAL A 166 -17.61 -17.53 12.94
C VAL A 166 -18.74 -16.80 13.67
N ALA A 167 -19.41 -17.50 14.58
CA ALA A 167 -20.28 -16.91 15.59
C ALA A 167 -19.47 -16.61 16.85
N ALA A 168 -19.13 -15.33 17.02
CA ALA A 168 -18.23 -14.88 18.07
C ALA A 168 -18.84 -15.12 19.45
N ASN A 169 -18.09 -15.82 20.32
CA ASN A 169 -18.56 -16.25 21.64
C ASN A 169 -19.92 -16.98 21.59
N GLY A 170 -20.14 -17.76 20.52
CA GLY A 170 -21.44 -18.33 20.20
C GLY A 170 -21.86 -19.53 21.03
N PHE A 171 -20.92 -20.31 21.59
CA PHE A 171 -21.25 -21.58 22.22
C PHE A 171 -22.24 -21.43 23.39
N TRP A 172 -23.26 -22.29 23.40
CA TRP A 172 -24.22 -22.38 24.48
C TRP A 172 -24.65 -23.82 24.76
N TYR A 173 -24.52 -24.25 26.02
CA TYR A 173 -24.82 -25.62 26.45
C TYR A 173 -26.23 -26.12 26.05
N TYR A 174 -27.23 -25.24 26.08
CA TYR A 174 -28.63 -25.63 25.87
C TYR A 174 -29.02 -25.72 24.40
N THR A 175 -28.34 -24.99 23.52
CA THR A 175 -28.75 -24.83 22.11
C THR A 175 -27.62 -25.06 21.12
N GLY A 176 -26.43 -25.43 21.58
CA GLY A 176 -25.21 -25.54 20.77
C GLY A 176 -24.60 -24.16 20.52
N VAL A 177 -25.37 -23.28 19.89
CA VAL A 177 -25.07 -21.87 19.66
C VAL A 177 -26.18 -21.01 20.25
N LYS A 178 -25.86 -19.85 20.83
CA LYS A 178 -26.84 -18.94 21.46
C LYS A 178 -28.03 -18.68 20.52
N ASN A 179 -29.24 -18.71 21.08
CA ASN A 179 -30.48 -18.58 20.32
C ASN A 179 -31.00 -17.12 20.26
N TRP A 180 -30.09 -16.16 20.37
CA TRP A 180 -30.33 -14.72 20.22
C TRP A 180 -29.18 -14.10 19.44
N GLN A 181 -29.37 -12.87 18.98
CA GLN A 181 -28.38 -12.16 18.19
C GLN A 181 -27.06 -12.00 18.96
N ILE A 182 -25.99 -12.45 18.31
CA ILE A 182 -24.58 -12.29 18.68
C ILE A 182 -23.82 -11.84 17.42
N PRO A 183 -22.58 -11.37 17.52
CA PRO A 183 -21.79 -11.07 16.33
C PRO A 183 -21.50 -12.35 15.53
N TYR A 184 -21.64 -12.25 14.21
CA TYR A 184 -21.18 -13.25 13.26
C TYR A 184 -20.32 -12.52 12.23
N TYR A 185 -19.20 -13.14 11.86
CA TYR A 185 -18.34 -12.64 10.81
C TYR A 185 -18.27 -13.68 9.71
N TYR A 186 -18.57 -13.25 8.49
CA TYR A 186 -18.63 -14.07 7.30
C TYR A 186 -17.38 -13.89 6.47
N SER A 187 -17.07 -14.88 5.66
CA SER A 187 -15.97 -14.77 4.72
C SER A 187 -16.28 -13.83 3.55
N ILE A 188 -17.55 -13.63 3.23
CA ILE A 188 -18.03 -12.57 2.32
C ILE A 188 -18.04 -11.24 3.10
N SER A 189 -17.12 -10.35 2.74
CA SER A 189 -16.85 -9.08 3.42
C SER A 189 -18.06 -8.16 3.46
N SER A 190 -18.85 -8.09 2.39
CA SER A 190 -20.04 -7.22 2.33
C SER A 190 -21.12 -7.54 3.38
N LEU A 191 -21.05 -8.73 4.00
CA LEU A 191 -21.99 -9.16 5.05
C LEU A 191 -21.56 -8.70 6.46
N ASN A 192 -20.35 -8.18 6.63
CA ASN A 192 -19.78 -7.83 7.92
C ASN A 192 -20.13 -6.39 8.35
N PRO A 193 -20.23 -6.13 9.67
CA PRO A 193 -20.91 -4.94 10.20
C PRO A 193 -20.11 -3.63 10.12
N GLU A 194 -18.82 -3.69 9.76
CA GLU A 194 -17.93 -2.54 9.75
C GLU A 194 -18.41 -1.47 8.74
N PRO A 195 -18.26 -0.17 9.07
CA PRO A 195 -18.76 0.89 8.20
C PRO A 195 -17.93 1.10 6.93
N THR A 196 -16.63 0.79 6.98
CA THR A 196 -15.67 0.97 5.88
C THR A 196 -15.33 -0.36 5.24
N GLU A 197 -15.09 -0.37 3.93
CA GLU A 197 -14.88 -1.59 3.14
C GLU A 197 -13.58 -2.30 3.54
N GLU A 198 -12.55 -1.54 3.87
CA GLU A 198 -11.21 -2.02 4.24
C GLU A 198 -11.22 -2.90 5.51
N LEU A 199 -12.17 -2.64 6.41
CA LEU A 199 -12.29 -3.34 7.69
C LEU A 199 -13.30 -4.50 7.64
N ARG A 200 -14.01 -4.69 6.52
CA ARG A 200 -15.08 -5.69 6.44
C ARG A 200 -14.61 -7.10 6.18
N GLN A 201 -13.39 -7.33 5.70
CA GLN A 201 -12.90 -8.70 5.52
C GLN A 201 -12.47 -9.27 6.87
N HIS A 202 -13.18 -10.28 7.38
CA HIS A 202 -12.88 -10.98 8.64
C HIS A 202 -12.30 -12.38 8.44
N CYS A 203 -12.08 -12.77 7.19
CA CYS A 203 -11.60 -14.10 6.82
C CYS A 203 -10.56 -14.00 5.72
N VAL A 204 -9.51 -14.80 5.83
CA VAL A 204 -8.49 -14.98 4.80
C VAL A 204 -8.39 -16.46 4.46
N LEU A 205 -8.26 -16.78 3.17
CA LEU A 205 -8.03 -18.13 2.68
C LEU A 205 -6.68 -18.19 1.95
N LEU A 206 -5.82 -19.09 2.41
CA LEU A 206 -4.47 -19.28 1.87
C LEU A 206 -4.32 -20.70 1.32
N TYR A 207 -3.89 -20.84 0.07
CA TYR A 207 -3.64 -22.14 -0.54
C TYR A 207 -2.23 -22.63 -0.21
N ASP A 208 -2.11 -23.72 0.54
CA ASP A 208 -0.83 -24.38 0.77
C ASP A 208 -0.55 -25.36 -0.38
N GLU A 209 0.42 -25.03 -1.23
CA GLU A 209 0.77 -25.87 -2.38
C GLU A 209 1.44 -27.20 -1.99
N GLN A 210 2.05 -27.29 -0.81
CA GLN A 210 2.78 -28.48 -0.37
C GLN A 210 1.82 -29.56 0.15
N GLU A 211 0.82 -29.18 0.94
CA GLU A 211 -0.21 -30.05 1.50
C GLU A 211 -1.45 -30.13 0.57
N GLN A 212 -1.55 -29.22 -0.41
CA GLN A 212 -2.71 -29.06 -1.32
C GLN A 212 -4.03 -28.83 -0.57
N GLU A 213 -3.98 -28.06 0.51
CA GLU A 213 -5.13 -27.69 1.34
C GLU A 213 -5.32 -26.16 1.35
N VAL A 214 -6.54 -25.70 1.65
CA VAL A 214 -6.81 -24.26 1.88
C VAL A 214 -6.86 -24.00 3.37
N VAL A 215 -5.98 -23.15 3.90
CA VAL A 215 -6.00 -22.67 5.28
C VAL A 215 -6.97 -21.49 5.38
N ILE A 216 -7.84 -21.52 6.38
CA ILE A 216 -8.78 -20.45 6.70
C ILE A 216 -8.32 -19.79 7.99
N GLY A 217 -8.13 -18.48 7.98
CA GLY A 217 -8.00 -17.64 9.18
C GLY A 217 -9.25 -16.79 9.39
N PHE A 218 -9.61 -16.53 10.65
CA PHE A 218 -10.72 -15.66 11.03
C PHE A 218 -10.29 -14.72 12.15
N GLU A 219 -10.82 -13.50 12.10
CA GLU A 219 -10.83 -12.53 13.20
C GLU A 219 -12.23 -12.55 13.87
N ASP A 220 -12.27 -12.70 15.20
CA ASP A 220 -13.50 -12.87 15.99
C ASP A 220 -14.00 -11.59 16.68
N LEU A 221 -13.22 -10.50 16.62
CA LEU A 221 -13.60 -9.19 17.12
C LEU A 221 -13.84 -8.21 15.98
N PRO A 222 -14.60 -7.11 16.20
CA PRO A 222 -14.73 -6.05 15.22
C PRO A 222 -13.35 -5.48 14.86
N ARG A 223 -13.05 -5.40 13.56
CA ARG A 223 -11.71 -4.99 13.08
C ARG A 223 -11.32 -3.55 13.41
N THR A 224 -12.28 -2.76 13.89
CA THR A 224 -12.06 -1.42 14.44
C THR A 224 -11.27 -1.40 15.76
N TRP A 225 -11.20 -2.51 16.49
CA TRP A 225 -10.48 -2.59 17.77
C TRP A 225 -9.88 -3.96 18.12
N GLY A 226 -10.13 -5.00 17.30
CA GLY A 226 -9.37 -6.25 17.32
C GLY A 226 -7.92 -6.04 16.90
N ASP A 227 -7.10 -7.09 17.06
CA ASP A 227 -5.71 -7.12 16.60
C ASP A 227 -5.58 -7.48 15.12
N ASN A 228 -6.66 -7.95 14.48
CA ASN A 228 -6.81 -8.10 13.03
C ASN A 228 -5.89 -9.15 12.41
N ASP A 229 -5.35 -10.07 13.21
CA ASP A 229 -4.33 -11.02 12.75
C ASP A 229 -4.90 -12.29 12.11
N PHE A 230 -6.23 -12.44 12.15
CA PHE A 230 -6.98 -13.56 11.58
C PHE A 230 -6.59 -14.94 12.14
N ASN A 231 -5.97 -15.00 13.32
CA ASN A 231 -5.54 -16.25 13.95
C ASN A 231 -6.50 -16.75 15.06
N ASP A 232 -7.56 -15.98 15.37
CA ASP A 232 -8.55 -16.30 16.40
C ASP A 232 -9.19 -17.67 16.19
N ALA A 233 -9.43 -18.05 14.94
CA ALA A 233 -9.89 -19.37 14.56
C ALA A 233 -9.28 -19.80 13.22
N VAL A 234 -8.46 -20.86 13.26
CA VAL A 234 -7.75 -21.37 12.08
C VAL A 234 -8.19 -22.79 11.73
N PHE A 235 -8.50 -23.01 10.46
CA PHE A 235 -8.93 -24.29 9.91
C PHE A 235 -8.16 -24.63 8.64
N SER A 236 -8.26 -25.87 8.19
CA SER A 236 -7.91 -26.25 6.83
C SER A 236 -9.09 -26.92 6.13
N VAL A 237 -9.17 -26.76 4.81
CA VAL A 237 -10.17 -27.36 3.95
C VAL A 237 -9.51 -28.26 2.93
N THR A 238 -10.06 -29.47 2.79
CA THR A 238 -9.67 -30.42 1.74
C THR A 238 -10.88 -30.92 0.99
N ALA A 239 -10.65 -31.41 -0.23
CA ALA A 239 -11.66 -32.06 -1.05
C ALA A 239 -11.18 -33.44 -1.52
N SER A 240 -12.13 -34.31 -1.86
CA SER A 240 -11.89 -35.59 -2.53
C SER A 240 -12.78 -35.69 -3.78
N PRO A 241 -12.20 -35.58 -4.99
CA PRO A 241 -10.78 -35.35 -5.28
C PRO A 241 -10.29 -33.94 -4.86
N GLY A 242 -9.01 -33.80 -4.51
CA GLY A 242 -8.44 -32.51 -4.07
C GLY A 242 -8.43 -31.44 -5.16
N SER A 243 -8.33 -31.86 -6.42
CA SER A 243 -8.42 -31.01 -7.62
C SER A 243 -9.74 -30.27 -7.77
N ALA A 244 -10.76 -30.63 -6.98
CA ALA A 244 -12.04 -29.97 -7.04
C ALA A 244 -12.01 -28.53 -6.54
N ILE A 245 -11.15 -28.19 -5.58
CA ILE A 245 -11.02 -26.82 -5.09
C ILE A 245 -10.26 -25.99 -6.13
N SER A 246 -10.86 -24.90 -6.61
CA SER A 246 -10.16 -23.91 -7.43
C SER A 246 -9.24 -23.07 -6.56
N SER A 247 -7.94 -23.03 -6.88
CA SER A 247 -6.96 -22.15 -6.25
C SER A 247 -6.77 -20.82 -6.99
N THR A 248 -7.44 -20.60 -8.12
CA THR A 248 -7.20 -19.47 -9.04
C THR A 248 -7.28 -18.10 -8.38
N ASN A 249 -8.17 -17.93 -7.41
CA ASN A 249 -8.42 -16.66 -6.72
C ASN A 249 -7.86 -16.64 -5.28
N LEU A 250 -7.18 -17.72 -4.86
CA LEU A 250 -6.63 -17.83 -3.51
C LEU A 250 -5.19 -17.35 -3.50
N VAL A 251 -4.78 -16.67 -2.42
CA VAL A 251 -3.38 -16.34 -2.20
C VAL A 251 -2.62 -17.61 -1.84
N THR A 252 -1.44 -17.81 -2.42
CA THR A 252 -0.55 -18.90 -2.00
C THR A 252 -0.04 -18.63 -0.60
N MET A 253 -0.09 -19.63 0.29
CA MET A 253 0.46 -19.50 1.63
C MET A 253 1.98 -19.28 1.54
N PRO A 254 2.53 -18.23 2.19
CA PRO A 254 3.96 -17.96 2.12
C PRO A 254 4.79 -19.09 2.70
N GLU A 255 6.03 -19.17 2.22
CA GLU A 255 7.02 -20.01 2.86
C GLU A 255 7.37 -19.48 4.25
N ALA A 256 7.92 -20.35 5.10
CA ALA A 256 8.18 -20.01 6.51
C ALA A 256 9.26 -18.92 6.72
N ASN A 257 9.96 -18.54 5.66
CA ASN A 257 11.05 -17.57 5.63
C ASN A 257 10.77 -16.40 4.66
N ASP A 258 9.48 -16.08 4.47
CA ASP A 258 8.95 -14.99 3.66
C ASP A 258 7.93 -14.24 4.53
N SER A 259 8.40 -13.23 5.25
CA SER A 259 7.72 -12.62 6.39
C SER A 259 6.56 -11.68 6.02
N ASP A 260 6.45 -11.27 4.76
CA ASP A 260 5.38 -10.43 4.23
C ASP A 260 4.64 -11.04 3.03
N ALA A 261 5.00 -12.25 2.63
CA ALA A 261 4.30 -13.06 1.65
C ALA A 261 4.24 -12.44 0.25
N ASP A 262 5.28 -11.68 -0.13
CA ASP A 262 5.43 -11.16 -1.49
C ASP A 262 6.04 -12.19 -2.47
N GLY A 263 6.45 -13.36 -1.95
CA GLY A 263 7.05 -14.45 -2.72
C GLY A 263 8.58 -14.39 -2.78
N ILE A 264 9.21 -13.42 -2.15
CA ILE A 264 10.66 -13.26 -2.05
C ILE A 264 11.12 -13.67 -0.64
N PRO A 265 12.03 -14.66 -0.51
CA PRO A 265 12.54 -15.03 0.81
C PRO A 265 13.25 -13.86 1.51
N ASP A 266 13.08 -13.75 2.84
CA ASP A 266 13.61 -12.67 3.68
C ASP A 266 15.11 -12.37 3.48
N GLU A 267 15.93 -13.39 3.16
CA GLU A 267 17.37 -13.22 2.92
C GLU A 267 17.70 -12.54 1.59
N GLN A 268 16.74 -12.47 0.67
CA GLN A 268 16.84 -11.90 -0.68
C GLN A 268 15.99 -10.65 -0.86
N ASP A 269 15.16 -10.31 0.13
CA ASP A 269 14.28 -9.16 0.14
C ASP A 269 14.94 -7.99 0.90
N GLU A 270 15.00 -6.82 0.26
CA GLU A 270 15.47 -5.58 0.89
C GLU A 270 14.47 -5.05 1.93
N PHE A 271 13.19 -5.36 1.77
CA PHE A 271 12.08 -4.93 2.60
C PHE A 271 11.21 -6.11 3.11
N PRO A 272 11.76 -7.06 3.88
CA PRO A 272 11.12 -8.34 4.28
C PRO A 272 9.88 -8.23 5.18
N ASN A 273 9.34 -7.03 5.38
CA ASN A 273 8.12 -6.79 6.15
C ASN A 273 7.18 -5.82 5.43
N ASN A 274 7.35 -5.62 4.12
CA ASN A 274 6.56 -4.74 3.30
C ASN A 274 6.26 -5.41 1.94
N TYR A 275 5.11 -6.10 1.87
CA TYR A 275 4.67 -6.86 0.70
C TYR A 275 4.58 -6.07 -0.63
N ARG A 276 4.73 -4.74 -0.59
CA ARG A 276 4.66 -3.84 -1.74
C ARG A 276 6.03 -3.46 -2.28
N ARG A 277 7.11 -3.85 -1.60
CA ARG A 277 8.49 -3.50 -1.95
C ARG A 277 9.33 -4.73 -1.69
N SER A 278 10.15 -5.13 -2.65
CA SER A 278 11.05 -6.28 -2.49
C SER A 278 12.52 -5.90 -2.71
N HIS A 279 12.79 -4.93 -3.59
CA HIS A 279 14.15 -4.48 -3.88
C HIS A 279 14.15 -3.07 -4.47
N SER A 280 15.34 -2.49 -4.61
CA SER A 280 15.50 -1.13 -5.12
C SER A 280 16.52 -0.99 -6.23
N GLN A 281 16.39 0.11 -6.97
CA GLN A 281 17.39 0.64 -7.88
C GLN A 281 17.78 2.06 -7.48
N TYR A 282 19.03 2.45 -7.74
CA TYR A 282 19.56 3.73 -7.28
C TYR A 282 19.99 4.63 -8.44
N PHE A 283 19.71 5.92 -8.32
CA PHE A 283 20.27 6.96 -9.17
C PHE A 283 20.94 8.07 -8.34
N PRO A 284 22.19 8.46 -8.64
CA PRO A 284 23.03 7.95 -9.74
C PRO A 284 23.68 6.58 -9.45
N SER A 285 23.85 6.23 -8.16
CA SER A 285 24.31 4.92 -7.69
C SER A 285 23.95 4.77 -6.21
N GLU A 286 24.13 3.59 -5.63
CA GLU A 286 23.82 3.32 -4.20
C GLU A 286 24.55 4.26 -3.23
N THR A 287 25.75 4.75 -3.59
CA THR A 287 26.56 5.62 -2.73
C THR A 287 26.73 7.04 -3.27
N GLY A 288 26.52 7.25 -4.58
CA GLY A 288 26.64 8.55 -5.22
C GLY A 288 25.43 9.45 -4.98
N VAL A 289 25.60 10.75 -5.26
CA VAL A 289 24.54 11.76 -5.21
C VAL A 289 24.59 12.61 -6.48
N SER A 290 23.43 13.14 -6.87
CA SER A 290 23.33 14.25 -7.82
C SER A 290 23.22 15.57 -7.06
N THR A 291 23.73 16.65 -7.65
CA THR A 291 23.65 18.01 -7.09
C THR A 291 22.67 18.84 -7.90
N LEU A 292 21.63 19.36 -7.26
CA LEU A 292 20.67 20.29 -7.83
C LEU A 292 20.95 21.68 -7.27
N ALA A 293 21.07 22.65 -8.15
CA ALA A 293 21.43 24.02 -7.84
C ALA A 293 20.46 25.00 -8.51
N TYR A 294 20.08 26.04 -7.79
CA TYR A 294 19.06 27.00 -8.23
C TYR A 294 19.53 28.44 -7.99
N GLU A 295 19.02 29.32 -8.85
CA GLU A 295 18.91 30.77 -8.69
C GLU A 295 17.45 31.11 -8.39
N ASP A 296 17.20 32.04 -7.45
CA ASP A 296 15.86 32.38 -6.98
C ASP A 296 15.30 33.70 -7.53
N ASN A 297 16.13 34.44 -8.28
CA ASN A 297 15.82 35.79 -8.73
C ASN A 297 14.97 35.85 -10.02
N TRP A 298 14.53 34.70 -10.55
CA TRP A 298 13.69 34.64 -11.74
C TRP A 298 12.51 35.64 -11.66
N PRO A 299 12.26 36.45 -12.70
CA PRO A 299 12.84 36.35 -14.05
C PRO A 299 14.09 37.21 -14.29
N GLN A 300 14.72 37.75 -13.23
CA GLN A 300 16.01 38.44 -13.35
C GLN A 300 17.15 37.45 -13.18
N ARG A 301 18.26 37.66 -13.89
CA ARG A 301 19.42 36.75 -13.80
C ARG A 301 20.10 36.75 -12.43
N GLY A 302 20.16 37.90 -11.74
CA GLY A 302 20.93 38.00 -10.49
C GLY A 302 22.45 38.01 -10.71
N ASP A 303 23.17 37.56 -9.69
CA ASP A 303 24.62 37.38 -9.63
C ASP A 303 25.10 36.00 -10.13
N TYR A 304 24.18 35.05 -10.30
CA TYR A 304 24.36 33.86 -11.12
C TYR A 304 25.48 32.92 -10.62
N ASP A 305 25.57 32.78 -9.29
CA ASP A 305 26.54 31.93 -8.59
C ASP A 305 26.00 30.51 -8.32
N MET A 306 24.76 30.23 -8.69
CA MET A 306 24.07 28.93 -8.61
C MET A 306 24.06 28.34 -7.20
N ASN A 307 23.91 29.19 -6.17
CA ASN A 307 23.91 28.73 -4.78
C ASN A 307 22.73 29.21 -3.92
N ASP A 308 21.73 29.87 -4.51
CA ASP A 308 20.54 30.34 -3.78
C ASP A 308 19.82 29.20 -3.05
N LEU A 309 19.79 28.01 -3.68
CA LEU A 309 19.55 26.72 -3.03
C LEU A 309 20.42 25.65 -3.69
N VAL A 310 21.13 24.87 -2.88
CA VAL A 310 21.83 23.65 -3.34
C VAL A 310 21.36 22.45 -2.53
N VAL A 311 20.84 21.44 -3.23
CA VAL A 311 20.40 20.17 -2.68
C VAL A 311 21.22 19.04 -3.30
N LYS A 312 21.90 18.25 -2.47
CA LYS A 312 22.45 16.97 -2.90
C LYS A 312 21.39 15.90 -2.66
N GLN A 313 21.19 14.98 -3.60
CA GLN A 313 20.20 13.91 -3.43
C GLN A 313 20.55 12.63 -4.19
N ARG A 314 19.99 11.52 -3.71
CA ARG A 314 19.98 10.20 -4.37
C ARG A 314 18.55 9.67 -4.36
N ILE A 315 18.14 9.12 -5.49
CA ILE A 315 16.83 8.48 -5.63
C ILE A 315 17.03 6.98 -5.49
N GLN A 316 16.30 6.35 -4.58
CA GLN A 316 16.14 4.91 -4.44
C GLN A 316 14.75 4.55 -4.94
N THR A 317 14.62 4.07 -6.17
CA THR A 317 13.34 3.61 -6.73
C THR A 317 13.04 2.24 -6.14
N THR A 318 11.87 2.07 -5.53
CA THR A 318 11.45 0.79 -4.92
C THR A 318 10.62 0.00 -5.92
N LEU A 319 10.85 -1.31 -5.96
CA LEU A 319 10.20 -2.25 -6.86
C LEU A 319 9.43 -3.30 -6.05
N ASP A 320 8.29 -3.76 -6.56
CA ASP A 320 7.57 -4.92 -6.01
C ASP A 320 8.17 -6.25 -6.50
N ALA A 321 7.64 -7.38 -6.04
CA ALA A 321 8.06 -8.72 -6.44
C ALA A 321 7.94 -8.98 -7.96
N ASP A 322 7.08 -8.25 -8.67
CA ASP A 322 6.90 -8.31 -10.12
C ASP A 322 7.87 -7.40 -10.90
N ASN A 323 8.77 -6.68 -10.22
CA ASN A 323 9.70 -5.69 -10.78
C ASN A 323 9.01 -4.44 -11.34
N LEU A 324 7.82 -4.09 -10.85
CA LEU A 324 7.16 -2.82 -11.15
C LEU A 324 7.50 -1.80 -10.06
N VAL A 325 7.50 -0.51 -10.42
CA VAL A 325 7.82 0.59 -9.52
C VAL A 325 6.69 0.82 -8.52
N SER A 326 6.91 0.43 -7.27
CA SER A 326 5.96 0.64 -6.18
C SER A 326 6.09 2.00 -5.50
N GLY A 327 7.17 2.74 -5.78
CA GLY A 327 7.42 4.04 -5.18
C GLY A 327 8.89 4.46 -5.27
N PHE A 328 9.29 5.38 -4.41
CA PHE A 328 10.70 5.77 -4.27
C PHE A 328 11.00 6.39 -2.91
N ILE A 329 12.26 6.30 -2.50
CA ILE A 329 12.84 6.99 -1.35
C ILE A 329 13.87 8.00 -1.88
N LEU A 330 13.65 9.28 -1.62
CA LEU A 330 14.58 10.35 -1.91
C LEU A 330 15.41 10.65 -0.67
N HIS A 331 16.71 10.35 -0.74
CA HIS A 331 17.69 10.70 0.28
C HIS A 331 18.35 12.01 -0.12
N GLY A 332 18.29 13.05 0.71
CA GLY A 332 18.81 14.35 0.35
C GLY A 332 19.42 15.15 1.49
N TRP A 333 20.13 16.22 1.11
CA TRP A 333 20.83 17.12 2.00
C TRP A 333 20.72 18.55 1.50
N ILE A 334 20.13 19.43 2.32
CA ILE A 334 20.15 20.88 2.08
C ILE A 334 21.57 21.36 2.36
N THR A 335 22.31 21.64 1.30
CA THR A 335 23.77 21.84 1.35
C THR A 335 24.13 23.32 1.41
N ALA A 336 23.37 24.18 0.73
CA ALA A 336 23.59 25.62 0.70
C ALA A 336 22.29 26.41 0.53
N ARG A 337 22.30 27.67 1.01
CA ARG A 337 21.24 28.67 0.79
C ARG A 337 21.83 30.09 0.76
N GLY A 338 22.13 30.58 -0.45
CA GLY A 338 22.54 31.97 -0.76
C GLY A 338 21.39 32.95 -0.90
N ALA A 339 20.14 32.48 -0.88
CA ALA A 339 18.97 33.31 -1.13
C ALA A 339 18.68 34.38 -0.05
N ALA A 340 18.30 35.58 -0.50
CA ALA A 340 17.65 36.60 0.34
C ALA A 340 16.13 36.41 0.42
N PHE A 341 15.52 35.85 -0.62
CA PHE A 341 14.11 35.48 -0.57
C PHE A 341 13.92 34.17 0.19
N GLU A 342 12.72 33.99 0.75
CA GLU A 342 12.30 32.69 1.26
C GLU A 342 11.71 31.87 0.11
N ASN A 343 12.25 30.67 -0.07
CA ASN A 343 11.84 29.73 -1.10
C ASN A 343 11.50 28.37 -0.46
N GLY A 344 10.45 27.73 -0.95
CA GLY A 344 10.15 26.32 -0.70
C GLY A 344 10.76 25.42 -1.79
N TYR A 345 10.66 24.11 -1.57
CA TYR A 345 11.15 23.09 -2.49
C TYR A 345 10.04 22.08 -2.78
N GLY A 346 9.86 21.73 -4.04
CA GLY A 346 8.81 20.86 -4.53
C GLY A 346 9.33 19.82 -5.52
N LEU A 347 8.53 18.78 -5.71
CA LEU A 347 8.73 17.72 -6.70
C LEU A 347 7.42 17.52 -7.46
N ARG A 348 7.47 17.58 -8.79
CA ARG A 348 6.39 17.13 -9.67
C ARG A 348 6.82 15.85 -10.39
N ILE A 349 5.93 14.86 -10.45
CA ILE A 349 6.11 13.68 -11.28
C ILE A 349 5.35 13.90 -12.59
N MET A 350 6.06 14.22 -13.66
CA MET A 350 5.46 14.53 -14.96
C MET A 350 4.77 13.30 -15.56
N GLY A 351 3.62 13.52 -16.23
CA GLY A 351 2.85 12.43 -16.85
C GLY A 351 2.04 11.57 -15.88
N SER A 352 2.03 11.91 -14.58
CA SER A 352 1.20 11.26 -13.56
C SER A 352 -0.12 11.98 -13.31
N THR A 353 -0.96 11.43 -12.45
CA THR A 353 -2.11 12.12 -11.81
C THR A 353 -1.90 12.21 -10.30
N PRO A 354 -2.57 13.12 -9.57
CA PRO A 354 -2.43 13.23 -8.11
C PRO A 354 -2.66 11.93 -7.34
N ASP A 355 -3.63 11.12 -7.78
CA ASP A 355 -3.99 9.82 -7.18
C ASP A 355 -2.89 8.76 -7.30
N LEU A 356 -1.80 9.03 -8.04
CA LEU A 356 -0.61 8.18 -8.03
C LEU A 356 -0.04 8.06 -6.62
N ILE A 357 -0.08 9.12 -5.82
CA ILE A 357 0.48 9.13 -4.47
C ILE A 357 -0.56 8.63 -3.47
N GLU A 358 -0.33 7.44 -2.92
CA GLU A 358 -1.16 6.93 -1.83
C GLU A 358 -0.70 7.48 -0.48
N SER A 359 0.61 7.44 -0.25
CA SER A 359 1.22 7.99 0.96
C SER A 359 2.59 8.56 0.66
N ALA A 360 2.95 9.62 1.37
CA ALA A 360 4.28 10.18 1.36
C ALA A 360 4.61 10.73 2.75
N THR A 361 5.81 10.46 3.24
CA THR A 361 6.28 11.01 4.52
C THR A 361 7.69 11.54 4.31
N ILE A 362 7.93 12.78 4.76
CA ILE A 362 9.26 13.38 4.76
C ILE A 362 9.79 13.52 6.18
N ASN A 363 11.00 13.03 6.41
CA ASN A 363 11.79 13.34 7.58
C ASN A 363 12.80 14.43 7.23
N ILE A 364 12.87 15.52 8.00
CA ILE A 364 13.87 16.59 7.85
C ILE A 364 14.50 16.81 9.22
N ASP A 365 15.80 16.57 9.35
CA ASP A 365 16.55 16.69 10.61
C ASP A 365 15.87 15.99 11.81
N GLY A 366 15.36 14.78 11.58
CA GLY A 366 14.68 13.98 12.60
C GLY A 366 13.20 14.32 12.82
N GLN A 367 12.67 15.35 12.16
CA GLN A 367 11.24 15.72 12.24
C GLN A 367 10.45 15.12 11.09
N SER A 368 9.38 14.40 11.40
CA SER A 368 8.53 13.72 10.40
C SER A 368 7.29 14.54 10.06
N PHE A 369 6.96 14.60 8.76
CA PHE A 369 5.78 15.28 8.23
C PHE A 369 5.12 14.41 7.16
N ASP A 370 3.83 14.14 7.32
CA ASP A 370 3.04 13.50 6.27
C ASP A 370 2.76 14.47 5.12
N LYS A 371 2.76 13.94 3.91
CA LYS A 371 2.57 14.65 2.66
C LYS A 371 1.49 13.99 1.83
N SER A 372 0.75 14.83 1.11
CA SER A 372 -0.21 14.43 0.10
C SER A 372 0.11 15.19 -1.19
N ALA A 373 -0.42 14.72 -2.32
CA ALA A 373 -0.38 15.50 -3.55
C ALA A 373 -1.03 16.89 -3.33
N GLU A 374 -0.41 17.93 -3.89
CA GLU A 374 -0.89 19.31 -3.83
C GLU A 374 -2.18 19.44 -4.66
N GLU A 375 -3.20 20.09 -4.09
CA GLU A 375 -4.47 20.30 -4.77
C GLU A 375 -4.32 21.23 -5.99
N PHE A 376 -5.28 21.15 -6.91
CA PHE A 376 -5.34 21.96 -8.13
C PHE A 376 -4.19 21.73 -9.11
N GLN A 377 -3.63 20.51 -9.10
CA GLN A 377 -2.59 20.06 -10.02
C GLN A 377 -3.12 18.91 -10.89
N SER A 378 -2.71 18.89 -12.16
CA SER A 378 -3.00 17.82 -13.12
C SER A 378 -2.05 16.64 -12.95
N ASN A 379 -0.84 16.89 -12.44
CA ASN A 379 0.15 15.87 -12.09
C ASN A 379 0.27 15.71 -10.57
N ALA A 380 0.86 14.62 -10.10
CA ALA A 380 1.29 14.51 -8.73
C ALA A 380 2.38 15.54 -8.42
N VAL A 381 2.10 16.45 -7.49
CA VAL A 381 3.06 17.44 -6.98
C VAL A 381 3.15 17.29 -5.47
N LEU A 382 4.36 17.13 -4.95
CA LEU A 382 4.64 17.09 -3.52
C LEU A 382 5.40 18.36 -3.12
N GLN A 383 4.84 19.10 -2.17
CA GLN A 383 5.55 20.18 -1.50
C GLN A 383 6.39 19.60 -0.36
N LEU A 384 7.70 19.48 -0.57
CA LEU A 384 8.62 18.94 0.45
C LEU A 384 8.68 19.89 1.64
N TRP A 385 8.92 21.19 1.40
CA TRP A 385 8.83 22.23 2.43
C TRP A 385 8.47 23.61 1.87
N SER A 386 7.90 24.46 2.71
CA SER A 386 7.45 25.83 2.33
C SER A 386 8.54 26.90 2.42
N SER A 387 9.56 26.71 3.25
CA SER A 387 10.65 27.68 3.43
C SER A 387 11.91 26.94 3.87
N THR A 388 12.94 26.93 3.02
CA THR A 388 14.26 26.35 3.32
C THR A 388 14.87 27.00 4.56
N GLN A 389 14.63 28.30 4.74
CA GLN A 389 15.20 29.07 5.86
C GLN A 389 14.78 28.54 7.23
N VAL A 390 13.63 27.86 7.35
CA VAL A 390 13.18 27.22 8.59
C VAL A 390 14.20 26.20 9.09
N PHE A 391 14.83 25.45 8.17
CA PHE A 391 15.76 24.36 8.49
C PHE A 391 17.23 24.80 8.46
N THR A 392 17.56 25.90 7.78
CA THR A 392 18.95 26.35 7.58
C THR A 392 19.27 27.65 8.34
N GLN A 393 18.78 27.80 9.57
CA GLN A 393 19.03 29.01 10.36
C GLN A 393 20.49 29.03 10.87
N THR A 394 21.25 30.06 10.52
CA THR A 394 22.64 30.20 10.99
C THR A 394 22.76 30.92 12.34
N GLY A 395 21.72 31.67 12.72
CA GLY A 395 21.76 32.58 13.88
C GLY A 395 22.70 33.78 13.72
N GLN A 396 23.22 34.02 12.52
CA GLN A 396 24.13 35.12 12.20
C GLN A 396 23.43 36.23 11.39
N SER A 397 24.10 37.37 11.20
CA SER A 397 23.54 38.55 10.52
C SER A 397 24.36 38.95 9.29
N GLY A 398 23.77 39.78 8.44
CA GLY A 398 24.39 40.18 7.16
C GLY A 398 24.59 38.97 6.24
N GLN A 399 25.70 38.94 5.52
CA GLN A 399 26.03 37.84 4.61
C GLN A 399 26.18 36.49 5.33
N CYS A 400 26.52 36.46 6.62
CA CYS A 400 26.57 35.19 7.36
C CYS A 400 25.18 34.63 7.71
N SER A 401 24.09 35.33 7.37
CA SER A 401 22.76 34.72 7.42
C SER A 401 22.57 33.67 6.32
N HIS A 402 23.35 33.72 5.23
CA HIS A 402 23.40 32.67 4.22
C HIS A 402 24.00 31.39 4.77
N PHE A 403 23.49 30.24 4.33
CA PHE A 403 23.90 28.93 4.80
C PHE A 403 24.93 28.35 3.83
N ASN A 404 26.17 28.19 4.29
CA ASN A 404 27.27 27.57 3.56
C ASN A 404 27.65 28.16 2.19
N THR A 405 27.34 29.41 1.88
CA THR A 405 27.78 30.06 0.61
C THR A 405 28.94 31.03 0.80
N VAL A 406 29.05 31.62 2.00
CA VAL A 406 30.08 32.63 2.34
C VAL A 406 31.23 32.00 3.11
N LYS A 407 32.39 31.84 2.47
CA LYS A 407 33.55 31.09 3.01
C LYS A 407 34.09 31.60 4.35
N THR A 408 33.95 32.89 4.65
CA THR A 408 34.43 33.49 5.91
C THR A 408 33.45 33.36 7.07
N CYS A 409 32.25 32.83 6.83
CA CYS A 409 31.25 32.58 7.86
C CYS A 409 31.42 31.17 8.44
N ASN A 410 30.63 30.85 9.48
CA ASN A 410 30.68 29.52 10.06
C ASN A 410 30.15 28.50 9.04
N TYR A 411 30.79 27.34 9.01
CA TYR A 411 30.25 26.17 8.31
C TYR A 411 29.23 25.46 9.20
N PHE A 412 28.18 24.96 8.58
CA PHE A 412 27.14 24.15 9.20
C PHE A 412 27.03 22.82 8.46
N GLU A 413 26.80 21.73 9.18
CA GLU A 413 26.56 20.44 8.52
C GLU A 413 25.31 20.52 7.62
N PRO A 414 25.34 19.92 6.40
CA PRO A 414 24.17 19.84 5.53
C PRO A 414 22.99 19.19 6.25
N VAL A 415 21.80 19.75 6.07
CA VAL A 415 20.59 19.28 6.76
C VAL A 415 20.05 18.05 6.03
N PRO A 416 20.04 16.86 6.64
CA PRO A 416 19.55 15.65 6.00
C PRO A 416 18.02 15.64 5.91
N PHE A 417 17.51 15.09 4.82
CA PHE A 417 16.10 14.73 4.69
C PHE A 417 15.92 13.39 3.95
N THR A 418 14.83 12.71 4.25
CA THR A 418 14.39 11.51 3.54
C THR A 418 12.90 11.65 3.23
N LEU A 419 12.53 11.61 1.96
CA LEU A 419 11.13 11.53 1.52
C LEU A 419 10.87 10.10 1.06
N ASP A 420 9.97 9.40 1.73
CA ASP A 420 9.50 8.07 1.34
C ASP A 420 8.11 8.20 0.71
N VAL A 421 7.94 7.69 -0.52
CA VAL A 421 6.71 7.78 -1.31
C VAL A 421 6.27 6.39 -1.73
N THR A 422 5.00 6.08 -1.47
CA THR A 422 4.32 4.86 -1.96
C THR A 422 3.29 5.24 -3.00
N PHE A 423 3.32 4.53 -4.14
CA PHE A 423 2.31 4.69 -5.18
C PHE A 423 1.07 3.84 -4.90
N ALA A 424 -0.11 4.36 -5.21
CA ALA A 424 -1.38 3.64 -5.05
C ALA A 424 -1.41 2.31 -5.83
N GLU A 425 -0.82 2.32 -7.03
CA GLU A 425 -0.62 1.13 -7.84
C GLU A 425 0.81 1.15 -8.40
N SER A 426 1.44 -0.03 -8.51
CA SER A 426 2.76 -0.14 -9.10
C SER A 426 2.79 0.28 -10.57
N GLN A 427 3.84 0.99 -10.97
CA GLN A 427 4.00 1.56 -12.31
C GLN A 427 5.04 0.79 -13.12
N ALA A 428 4.88 0.71 -14.44
CA ALA A 428 5.85 0.01 -15.29
C ALA A 428 7.25 0.63 -15.29
N SER A 429 7.36 1.93 -15.03
CA SER A 429 8.63 2.66 -14.97
C SER A 429 8.46 4.03 -14.31
N LEU A 430 9.56 4.54 -13.74
CA LEU A 430 9.70 5.94 -13.30
C LEU A 430 11.05 6.46 -13.80
N ASN A 431 11.05 7.39 -14.77
CA ASN A 431 12.31 7.98 -15.24
C ASN A 431 12.69 9.17 -14.37
N VAL A 432 13.98 9.30 -14.06
CA VAL A 432 14.49 10.48 -13.33
C VAL A 432 14.20 11.78 -14.09
N SER A 433 14.16 11.75 -15.43
CA SER A 433 13.76 12.90 -16.24
C SER A 433 12.31 13.34 -16.01
N ASP A 434 11.45 12.45 -15.54
CA ASP A 434 10.05 12.75 -15.25
C ASP A 434 9.89 13.37 -13.84
N MET A 435 10.95 13.35 -13.03
CA MET A 435 10.99 13.94 -11.69
C MET A 435 11.50 15.38 -11.77
N ASP A 436 10.55 16.31 -11.82
CA ASP A 436 10.81 17.74 -11.89
C ASP A 436 10.90 18.34 -10.48
N PHE A 437 12.13 18.53 -10.02
CA PHE A 437 12.40 19.26 -8.78
C PHE A 437 12.47 20.76 -9.06
N PHE A 438 11.83 21.55 -8.19
CA PHE A 438 11.70 22.98 -8.39
C PHE A 438 11.69 23.74 -7.07
N ILE A 439 12.02 25.03 -7.13
CA ILE A 439 11.79 25.96 -6.02
C ILE A 439 10.60 26.86 -6.31
N PHE A 440 9.95 27.35 -5.26
CA PHE A 440 8.88 28.34 -5.38
C PHE A 440 8.99 29.39 -4.28
N ARG A 441 8.49 30.60 -4.52
CA ARG A 441 8.56 31.69 -3.54
C ARG A 441 7.60 31.42 -2.37
N THR A 442 8.08 31.41 -1.13
CA THR A 442 7.23 31.17 0.06
C THR A 442 6.07 32.17 0.14
N ALA A 443 6.32 33.43 -0.21
CA ALA A 443 5.33 34.50 -0.15
C ALA A 443 4.36 34.52 -1.36
N ASP A 444 4.67 33.80 -2.44
CA ASP A 444 3.87 33.76 -3.67
C ASP A 444 4.07 32.42 -4.39
N ARG A 445 3.23 31.42 -4.08
CA ARG A 445 3.27 30.07 -4.66
C ARG A 445 3.17 30.07 -6.20
N THR A 446 2.70 31.16 -6.81
CA THR A 446 2.59 31.31 -8.27
C THR A 446 3.90 31.64 -8.98
N ILE A 447 4.98 31.84 -8.22
CA ILE A 447 6.34 32.04 -8.72
C ILE A 447 7.17 30.79 -8.44
N GLU A 448 7.57 30.11 -9.51
CA GLU A 448 8.37 28.89 -9.48
C GLU A 448 9.63 29.05 -10.34
N VAL A 449 10.65 28.22 -10.07
CA VAL A 449 11.83 28.05 -10.91
C VAL A 449 12.09 26.56 -11.08
N HIS A 450 12.04 26.10 -12.32
CA HIS A 450 12.23 24.70 -12.71
C HIS A 450 13.53 24.52 -13.50
N MET A 451 13.89 23.25 -13.72
CA MET A 451 14.92 22.88 -14.68
C MET A 451 14.62 23.45 -16.06
N ALA A 452 15.67 23.74 -16.82
CA ALA A 452 15.55 24.37 -18.13
C ALA A 452 14.64 23.54 -19.07
N ASP A 453 13.70 24.20 -19.74
CA ASP A 453 12.70 23.61 -20.64
C ASP A 453 11.65 22.69 -19.98
N TYR A 454 11.63 22.59 -18.66
CA TYR A 454 10.50 22.00 -17.96
C TYR A 454 9.37 23.03 -17.87
N PRO A 455 8.13 22.71 -18.27
CA PRO A 455 7.00 23.61 -18.06
C PRO A 455 6.74 23.75 -16.56
N PRO A 456 6.24 24.88 -16.05
CA PRO A 456 5.91 25.00 -14.62
C PRO A 456 4.71 24.14 -14.22
N THR A 457 4.37 24.12 -12.94
CA THR A 457 3.15 23.46 -12.44
C THR A 457 1.88 24.27 -12.75
N ASP A 458 0.70 23.70 -12.49
CA ASP A 458 -0.58 24.36 -12.79
C ASP A 458 -0.83 25.61 -11.94
N LEU A 459 -0.14 25.74 -10.79
CA LEU A 459 -0.27 26.91 -9.91
C LEU A 459 0.57 28.11 -10.35
N PHE A 460 1.44 27.95 -11.35
CA PHE A 460 2.27 29.04 -11.84
C PHE A 460 1.49 30.09 -12.63
N ASP A 461 1.78 31.36 -12.37
CA ASP A 461 1.21 32.47 -13.13
C ASP A 461 1.95 32.67 -14.46
N GLN A 462 1.45 32.00 -15.51
CA GLN A 462 2.03 32.05 -16.86
C GLN A 462 2.08 33.46 -17.47
N THR A 463 1.35 34.45 -16.93
CA THR A 463 1.45 35.85 -17.40
C THR A 463 2.80 36.50 -17.11
N ARG A 464 3.68 35.79 -16.39
CA ARG A 464 5.02 36.23 -15.98
C ARG A 464 6.13 35.82 -16.93
N PHE A 465 5.88 34.91 -17.86
CA PHE A 465 6.85 34.52 -18.88
C PHE A 465 7.31 35.68 -19.77
N GLY A 466 8.53 35.56 -20.28
CA GLY A 466 9.11 36.48 -21.27
C GLY A 466 9.44 37.87 -20.73
N LYS A 467 9.65 37.99 -19.41
CA LYS A 467 9.91 39.27 -18.73
C LYS A 467 11.37 39.38 -18.30
N VAL A 468 11.89 40.61 -18.29
CA VAL A 468 13.26 40.93 -17.89
C VAL A 468 14.28 40.09 -18.66
N ASP A 469 14.93 39.11 -18.02
CA ASP A 469 15.93 38.25 -18.67
C ASP A 469 15.32 36.92 -19.13
N ASP A 470 14.12 36.55 -18.66
CA ASP A 470 13.42 35.33 -19.05
C ASP A 470 12.93 35.39 -20.49
N THR A 471 13.17 34.31 -21.23
CA THR A 471 12.73 34.13 -22.62
C THR A 471 11.76 32.96 -22.76
N SER A 472 11.08 32.57 -21.67
CA SER A 472 10.12 31.48 -21.70
C SER A 472 8.98 31.76 -22.69
N ASP A 473 8.64 30.77 -23.50
CA ASP A 473 7.53 30.80 -24.44
C ASP A 473 6.96 29.38 -24.57
N ALA A 474 5.75 29.21 -24.06
CA ALA A 474 5.05 27.93 -24.08
C ALA A 474 4.79 27.40 -25.50
N ASN A 475 4.69 28.28 -26.52
CA ASN A 475 4.46 27.83 -27.89
C ASN A 475 5.69 27.15 -28.51
N SER A 476 6.88 27.42 -27.98
CA SER A 476 8.14 26.85 -28.44
C SER A 476 8.72 25.81 -27.47
N ASN A 477 8.01 25.47 -26.39
CA ASN A 477 8.48 24.61 -25.29
C ASN A 477 9.82 25.08 -24.72
N ARG A 478 10.02 26.39 -24.66
CA ARG A 478 11.19 27.01 -24.04
C ARG A 478 10.79 27.56 -22.68
N TYR A 479 11.47 27.14 -21.62
CA TYR A 479 11.15 27.56 -20.27
C TYR A 479 12.41 27.81 -19.45
N PHE A 480 12.36 28.81 -18.57
CA PHE A 480 13.39 29.11 -17.57
C PHE A 480 14.80 29.26 -18.18
N ARG A 481 14.90 29.98 -19.29
CA ARG A 481 16.18 30.33 -19.93
C ARG A 481 16.26 31.79 -20.29
N THR A 482 17.45 32.37 -20.19
CA THR A 482 17.73 33.70 -20.74
C THR A 482 17.91 33.67 -22.25
N ALA A 483 18.06 34.85 -22.88
CA ALA A 483 18.40 34.95 -24.30
C ALA A 483 19.73 34.26 -24.66
N ASP A 484 20.66 34.18 -23.70
CA ASP A 484 21.98 33.55 -23.85
C ASP A 484 21.96 32.07 -23.41
N ASN A 485 20.77 31.45 -23.31
CA ASN A 485 20.54 30.07 -22.87
C ASN A 485 20.90 29.74 -21.41
N LEU A 486 21.21 30.73 -20.58
CA LEU A 486 21.49 30.54 -19.15
C LEU A 486 20.22 30.06 -18.42
N PRO A 487 20.23 28.87 -17.78
CA PRO A 487 19.11 28.40 -16.98
C PRO A 487 19.10 28.97 -15.56
N TRP A 488 17.96 28.98 -14.87
CA TRP A 488 17.92 29.31 -13.42
C TRP A 488 18.07 28.08 -12.51
N ALA A 489 18.09 26.87 -13.08
CA ALA A 489 18.29 25.64 -12.33
C ALA A 489 19.19 24.68 -13.11
N LEU A 490 20.01 23.94 -12.38
CA LEU A 490 20.99 23.00 -12.92
C LEU A 490 20.94 21.69 -12.13
N THR A 491 21.07 20.57 -12.84
CA THR A 491 21.40 19.27 -12.24
C THR A 491 22.76 18.80 -12.73
N VAL A 492 23.62 18.39 -11.80
CA VAL A 492 24.84 17.63 -12.08
C VAL A 492 24.63 16.23 -11.51
N SER A 493 24.74 15.18 -12.33
CA SER A 493 24.51 13.78 -11.92
C SER A 493 25.64 13.19 -11.06
N GLU A 494 26.43 14.06 -10.43
CA GLU A 494 27.54 13.76 -9.55
C GLU A 494 27.57 14.77 -8.39
N GLU A 495 28.44 14.52 -7.42
CA GLU A 495 28.74 15.52 -6.39
C GLU A 495 29.48 16.71 -7.03
N TRP A 496 28.94 17.91 -6.83
CA TRP A 496 29.46 19.14 -7.40
C TRP A 496 29.73 20.20 -6.32
N ASN A 497 30.83 20.94 -6.48
CA ASN A 497 31.17 22.05 -5.62
C ASN A 497 30.59 23.34 -6.20
N TYR A 498 29.52 23.85 -5.60
CA TYR A 498 28.87 25.09 -6.03
C TYR A 498 29.80 26.31 -5.82
N PRO A 499 29.68 27.36 -6.66
CA PRO A 499 30.40 28.62 -6.46
C PRO A 499 30.11 29.27 -5.10
N ARG A 500 31.06 30.04 -4.59
CA ARG A 500 30.85 30.85 -3.37
C ARG A 500 29.93 32.04 -3.68
N GLU A 501 29.33 32.60 -2.65
CA GLU A 501 28.45 33.77 -2.74
C GLU A 501 29.05 34.89 -3.61
N TYR A 502 28.28 35.40 -4.58
CA TYR A 502 28.62 36.43 -5.58
C TYR A 502 29.67 36.05 -6.63
N ILE A 503 30.13 34.79 -6.66
CA ILE A 503 31.05 34.31 -7.70
C ILE A 503 30.24 33.61 -8.78
N ASP A 504 29.98 34.33 -9.87
CA ASP A 504 29.32 33.81 -11.07
C ASP A 504 29.90 32.45 -11.49
N VAL A 505 29.02 31.50 -11.81
CA VAL A 505 29.40 30.12 -12.17
C VAL A 505 30.39 30.05 -13.33
N LEU A 506 30.37 30.99 -14.28
CA LEU A 506 31.35 31.09 -15.38
C LEU A 506 32.76 31.39 -14.87
N TRP A 507 32.87 32.13 -13.77
CA TRP A 507 34.16 32.41 -13.14
C TRP A 507 34.67 31.21 -12.35
N ALA A 508 33.77 30.47 -11.71
CA ALA A 508 34.12 29.23 -11.04
C ALA A 508 34.45 28.10 -12.03
N TYR A 509 33.73 28.01 -13.15
CA TYR A 509 33.83 26.94 -14.15
C TYR A 509 33.76 27.51 -15.58
N PRO A 510 34.92 27.88 -16.19
CA PRO A 510 34.93 28.56 -17.49
C PRO A 510 34.30 27.76 -18.65
N ASP A 511 34.44 26.43 -18.66
CA ASP A 511 33.87 25.58 -19.71
C ASP A 511 32.33 25.54 -19.70
N TYR A 512 31.69 26.05 -18.63
CA TYR A 512 30.24 26.20 -18.54
C TYR A 512 29.69 27.07 -19.68
N GLU A 513 30.44 28.08 -20.15
CA GLU A 513 30.05 28.92 -21.29
C GLU A 513 29.78 28.08 -22.54
N THR A 514 30.74 27.21 -22.88
CA THR A 514 30.63 26.32 -24.04
C THR A 514 29.48 25.33 -23.89
N TRP A 515 29.26 24.82 -22.68
CA TRP A 515 28.14 23.93 -22.40
C TRP A 515 26.79 24.63 -22.57
N VAL A 516 26.61 25.84 -22.04
CA VAL A 516 25.36 26.60 -22.17
C VAL A 516 25.10 27.04 -23.61
N GLU A 517 26.09 27.64 -24.29
CA GLU A 517 25.92 28.16 -25.65
C GLU A 517 25.62 27.04 -26.66
N SER A 518 26.13 25.83 -26.40
CA SER A 518 25.85 24.64 -27.21
C SER A 518 24.58 23.90 -26.81
N SER A 519 23.78 24.42 -25.86
CA SER A 519 22.60 23.73 -25.33
C SER A 519 22.91 22.32 -24.77
N GLY A 520 24.07 22.16 -24.14
CA GLY A 520 24.52 20.92 -23.50
C GLY A 520 25.17 19.90 -24.42
N GLU A 521 25.36 20.20 -25.71
CA GLU A 521 25.98 19.28 -26.67
C GLU A 521 27.51 19.18 -26.50
N GLN A 522 28.16 20.25 -26.03
CA GLN A 522 29.61 20.32 -25.83
C GLN A 522 29.97 20.53 -24.35
N ALA A 523 31.23 20.26 -24.00
CA ALA A 523 31.75 20.43 -22.64
C ALA A 523 30.89 19.77 -21.54
N GLN A 524 30.33 18.57 -21.79
CA GLN A 524 29.44 17.87 -20.87
C GLN A 524 30.03 17.57 -19.48
N ASN A 525 31.35 17.68 -19.34
CA ASN A 525 32.10 17.50 -18.11
C ASN A 525 32.65 18.84 -17.53
N TRP A 526 32.09 19.99 -17.92
CA TRP A 526 32.55 21.33 -17.49
C TRP A 526 32.72 21.48 -15.97
N TYR A 527 31.93 20.75 -15.18
CA TYR A 527 31.98 20.75 -13.71
C TYR A 527 33.22 20.04 -13.13
N LEU A 528 34.00 19.33 -13.97
CA LEU A 528 35.24 18.64 -13.58
C LEU A 528 36.51 19.36 -14.06
N THR A 529 36.39 20.44 -14.83
CA THR A 529 37.54 21.01 -15.56
C THR A 529 38.15 22.25 -14.91
N SER A 530 37.58 22.74 -13.80
CA SER A 530 38.10 23.92 -13.10
C SER A 530 39.17 23.58 -12.07
N ASP A 531 40.27 24.32 -12.10
CA ASP A 531 41.33 24.34 -11.08
C ASP A 531 41.19 25.52 -10.09
N ARG A 532 40.08 26.27 -10.17
CA ARG A 532 39.84 27.49 -9.40
C ARG A 532 39.23 27.20 -8.02
N ASP A 533 39.89 26.41 -7.20
CA ASP A 533 39.47 26.00 -5.84
C ASP A 533 39.12 27.13 -4.85
N THR A 534 39.61 28.33 -5.13
CA THR A 534 39.26 29.56 -4.42
C THR A 534 37.89 30.14 -4.80
N HIS A 535 37.24 29.65 -5.85
CA HIS A 535 36.00 30.19 -6.41
C HIS A 535 34.77 29.34 -6.09
N TYR A 536 34.94 28.03 -5.83
CA TYR A 536 33.88 27.17 -5.33
C TYR A 536 33.97 26.97 -3.81
N TYR A 537 32.84 26.65 -3.20
CA TYR A 537 32.73 26.41 -1.77
C TYR A 537 33.24 25.00 -1.46
N LEU A 538 34.34 24.95 -0.73
CA LEU A 538 34.81 23.73 -0.08
C LEU A 538 34.74 23.98 1.42
N PRO A 539 34.20 23.07 2.25
CA PRO A 539 34.41 23.15 3.69
C PRO A 539 35.93 23.16 3.97
N GLU A 540 36.38 23.86 5.01
CA GLU A 540 37.78 23.66 5.44
C GLU A 540 37.89 22.20 5.88
N SER A 541 38.78 21.43 5.23
CA SER A 541 39.06 20.05 5.61
C SER A 541 39.37 19.99 7.11
N GLU A 542 38.77 19.05 7.84
CA GLU A 542 39.22 18.69 9.20
C GLU A 542 40.72 18.40 9.27
#